data_AF-A0A3D4ANE6-F1
#
_entry.id   AF-A0A3D4ANE6-F1
#
_cell.length_a   1.000
_cell.length_b   1.000
_cell.length_c   1.000
_cell.angle_alpha   90.00
_cell.angle_beta   90.00
_cell.angle_gamma   90.00
#
_symmetry.space_group_name_H-M   'P 1'
#
loop_
_entity.id
_entity.type
_entity.pdbx_description
1 polymer ?
#
loop_
_entity_poly.entity_id
_entity_poly.type
_entity_poly.pdbx_seq_one_letter_code
_entity_poly.pdbx_strand_id
1 'polypeptide(L)'
;MKPIKLIISAFGPYAATMPEINFEQFEDKGLFLISGDTGAGKTTIFDAISFALYGTTSGSYRDTQNLRSEYARDDVESYVDFYFSHQGSNYHIKRNPSYQRKKLRGEGYATVKEQAVLYKDGEPLVEGLTRVNGAVRDLLKIDDKQFKQIAMIAQGEFWALLNAKTDQRTEILRTIFMTDGYKNIEFKLKDRLDSVRAG
;
A
#
# COMPACT_ATOMS: atom_id res chain seq x y z
N MET A 1 -2.71 -10.10 -7.03
CA MET A 1 -3.73 -9.03 -7.04
C MET A 1 -3.49 -8.21 -8.29
N LYS A 2 -4.54 -7.80 -9.00
CA LYS A 2 -4.43 -6.99 -10.22
C LYS A 2 -5.21 -5.69 -10.03
N PRO A 3 -4.57 -4.50 -10.10
CA PRO A 3 -5.26 -3.23 -9.95
C PRO A 3 -6.22 -3.00 -11.13
N ILE A 4 -7.40 -2.46 -10.86
CA ILE A 4 -8.44 -2.13 -11.85
C ILE A 4 -8.56 -0.62 -11.99
N LYS A 5 -8.80 0.08 -10.89
CA LYS A 5 -8.85 1.55 -10.88
C LYS A 5 -8.46 2.14 -9.53
N LEU A 6 -8.02 3.40 -9.56
CA LEU A 6 -7.68 4.18 -8.37
C LEU A 6 -8.25 5.59 -8.48
N ILE A 7 -8.96 6.01 -7.43
CA ILE A 7 -9.51 7.35 -7.28
C ILE A 7 -8.92 7.94 -6.01
N ILE A 8 -8.33 9.13 -6.12
CA ILE A 8 -7.66 9.84 -5.03
C ILE A 8 -8.31 11.21 -4.89
N SER A 9 -8.67 11.60 -3.67
CA SER A 9 -9.22 12.91 -3.38
C SER A 9 -8.56 13.53 -2.16
N ALA A 10 -8.13 14.79 -2.29
CA ALA A 10 -7.56 15.59 -1.20
C ALA A 10 -6.52 14.83 -0.36
N PHE A 11 -5.55 14.18 -1.03
CA PHE A 11 -4.56 13.28 -0.44
C PHE A 11 -3.15 13.61 -0.93
N GLY A 12 -2.21 13.81 -0.02
CA GLY A 12 -0.83 14.20 -0.34
C GLY A 12 -0.77 15.54 -1.12
N PRO A 13 -0.08 15.62 -2.27
CA PRO A 13 -0.04 16.84 -3.09
C PRO A 13 -1.35 17.10 -3.88
N TYR A 14 -2.29 16.16 -3.90
CA TYR A 14 -3.51 16.31 -4.69
C TYR A 14 -4.59 17.07 -3.92
N ALA A 15 -4.87 18.31 -4.34
CA ALA A 15 -5.82 19.23 -3.68
C ALA A 15 -7.30 18.84 -3.85
N ALA A 16 -7.63 18.14 -4.93
CA ALA A 16 -9.00 17.80 -5.32
C ALA A 16 -9.11 16.32 -5.66
N THR A 17 -10.32 15.88 -6.03
CA THR A 17 -10.52 14.57 -6.64
C THR A 17 -9.81 14.53 -7.99
N MET A 18 -8.83 13.64 -8.11
CA MET A 18 -8.13 13.39 -9.37
C MET A 18 -9.02 12.61 -10.34
N PRO A 19 -8.82 12.75 -11.65
CA PRO A 19 -9.38 11.82 -12.61
C PRO A 19 -9.06 10.38 -12.23
N GLU A 20 -10.00 9.48 -12.49
CA GLU A 20 -9.82 8.05 -12.28
C GLU A 20 -8.58 7.56 -13.04
N ILE A 21 -7.68 6.88 -12.34
CA ILE A 21 -6.61 6.11 -12.97
C ILE A 21 -7.19 4.74 -13.27
N ASN A 22 -7.60 4.51 -14.52
CA ASN A 22 -8.09 3.22 -14.98
C ASN A 22 -6.90 2.38 -15.48
N PHE A 23 -6.55 1.33 -14.73
CA PHE A 23 -5.45 0.43 -15.05
C PHE A 23 -5.81 -0.58 -16.15
N GLU A 24 -7.10 -0.85 -16.36
CA GLU A 24 -7.57 -1.79 -17.40
C GLU A 24 -7.18 -1.31 -18.80
N GLN A 25 -7.05 0.00 -19.00
CA GLN A 25 -6.59 0.61 -20.25
C GLN A 25 -5.16 0.21 -20.64
N PHE A 26 -4.37 -0.34 -19.71
CA PHE A 26 -2.98 -0.73 -19.92
C PHE A 26 -2.78 -2.27 -19.93
N GLU A 27 -3.84 -3.06 -19.78
CA GLU A 27 -3.75 -4.52 -19.65
C GLU A 27 -3.08 -5.19 -20.84
N ASP A 28 -3.47 -4.79 -22.05
CA ASP A 28 -2.97 -5.39 -23.29
C ASP A 28 -1.45 -5.23 -23.48
N LYS A 29 -0.85 -4.26 -22.79
CA LYS A 29 0.57 -3.93 -22.90
C LYS A 29 1.41 -4.50 -21.77
N GLY A 30 0.81 -4.90 -20.65
CA GLY A 30 1.49 -5.47 -19.47
C GLY A 30 2.50 -4.54 -18.76
N LEU A 31 2.76 -3.35 -19.30
CA LEU A 31 3.71 -2.36 -18.77
C LEU A 31 3.19 -0.95 -19.06
N PHE A 32 3.22 -0.10 -18.04
CA PHE A 32 2.91 1.32 -18.14
C PHE A 32 3.94 2.16 -17.36
N LEU A 33 4.11 3.41 -17.77
CA LEU A 33 5.04 4.35 -17.16
C LEU A 33 4.27 5.51 -16.52
N ILE A 34 4.50 5.72 -15.22
CA ILE A 34 4.07 6.93 -14.51
C ILE A 34 5.23 7.93 -14.60
N SER A 35 5.07 8.97 -15.43
CA SER A 35 6.06 10.03 -15.62
C SER A 35 5.55 11.39 -15.14
N GLY A 36 6.48 12.28 -14.81
CA GLY A 36 6.21 13.63 -14.30
C GLY A 36 7.41 14.15 -13.51
N ASP A 37 7.39 15.43 -13.15
CA ASP A 37 8.49 16.07 -12.44
C ASP A 37 8.70 15.51 -11.02
N THR A 38 9.89 15.74 -10.47
CA THR A 38 10.15 15.47 -9.05
C THR A 38 9.19 16.30 -8.21
N GLY A 39 8.46 15.66 -7.29
CA GLY A 39 7.41 16.32 -6.50
C GLY A 39 6.01 16.28 -7.11
N ALA A 40 5.83 15.80 -8.35
CA ALA A 40 4.52 15.73 -9.02
C ALA A 40 3.54 14.67 -8.42
N GLY A 41 3.89 14.03 -7.31
CA GLY A 41 3.02 13.05 -6.65
C GLY A 41 3.12 11.61 -7.17
N LYS A 42 4.12 11.27 -8.00
CA LYS A 42 4.31 9.89 -8.50
C LYS A 42 4.34 8.85 -7.37
N THR A 43 5.12 9.11 -6.31
CA THR A 43 5.18 8.26 -5.11
C THR A 43 3.85 8.25 -4.36
N THR A 44 3.08 9.35 -4.41
CA THR A 44 1.77 9.45 -3.77
C THR A 44 0.76 8.47 -4.36
N ILE A 45 0.83 8.16 -5.65
CA ILE A 45 -0.03 7.12 -6.26
C ILE A 45 0.19 5.78 -5.56
N PHE A 46 1.45 5.40 -5.31
CA PHE A 46 1.78 4.19 -4.56
C PHE A 46 1.39 4.29 -3.07
N ASP A 47 1.64 5.44 -2.44
CA ASP A 47 1.19 5.70 -1.07
C ASP A 47 -0.32 5.54 -0.91
N ALA A 48 -1.10 5.99 -1.90
CA ALA A 48 -2.55 5.89 -1.90
C ALA A 48 -3.00 4.42 -1.95
N ILE A 49 -2.38 3.58 -2.80
CA ILE A 49 -2.66 2.14 -2.86
C ILE A 49 -2.31 1.46 -1.53
N SER A 50 -1.11 1.73 -0.97
CA SER A 50 -0.73 1.20 0.34
C SER A 50 -1.68 1.66 1.45
N PHE A 51 -2.10 2.93 1.41
CA PHE A 51 -3.04 3.48 2.38
C PHE A 51 -4.42 2.82 2.27
N ALA A 52 -4.95 2.64 1.07
CA ALA A 52 -6.22 1.95 0.87
C ALA A 52 -6.17 0.53 1.46
N LEU A 53 -5.16 -0.25 1.09
CA LEU A 53 -5.00 -1.64 1.53
C LEU A 53 -4.74 -1.77 3.03
N TYR A 54 -3.81 -0.98 3.59
CA TYR A 54 -3.26 -1.24 4.93
C TYR A 54 -3.42 -0.11 5.94
N GLY A 55 -3.84 1.07 5.49
CA GLY A 55 -3.91 2.27 6.33
C GLY A 55 -2.57 2.93 6.62
N THR A 56 -1.51 2.49 5.93
CA THR A 56 -0.16 3.02 6.09
C THR A 56 0.37 3.51 4.75
N THR A 57 1.22 4.54 4.77
CA THR A 57 1.92 5.04 3.58
C THR A 57 3.34 4.46 3.50
N SER A 58 3.99 4.57 2.34
CA SER A 58 5.29 3.94 2.08
C SER A 58 6.47 4.62 2.80
N GLY A 59 6.32 5.87 3.23
CA GLY A 59 7.36 6.61 3.93
C GLY A 59 7.43 6.27 5.42
N SER A 60 8.60 5.84 5.90
CA SER A 60 8.97 5.72 7.33
C SER A 60 8.91 7.06 8.11
N TYR A 61 8.66 8.17 7.41
CA TYR A 61 8.68 9.55 7.94
C TYR A 61 7.36 10.31 7.78
N ARG A 62 6.30 9.72 7.21
CA ARG A 62 5.00 10.39 7.08
C ARG A 62 4.04 9.84 8.10
N ASP A 63 3.87 10.58 9.20
CA ASP A 63 2.77 10.37 10.12
C ASP A 63 1.45 10.31 9.33
N THR A 64 0.68 9.25 9.55
CA THR A 64 -0.67 9.05 8.99
C THR A 64 -1.64 10.18 9.40
N GLN A 65 -1.23 11.07 10.31
CA GLN A 65 -2.00 12.25 10.71
C GLN A 65 -2.05 13.36 9.65
N ASN A 66 -1.09 13.44 8.72
CA ASN A 66 -1.04 14.47 7.67
C ASN A 66 -1.22 13.90 6.25
N LEU A 67 -2.18 13.01 6.07
CA LEU A 67 -2.50 12.44 4.75
C LEU A 67 -3.38 13.36 3.90
N ARG A 68 -4.16 14.24 4.53
CA ARG A 68 -4.94 15.25 3.81
C ARG A 68 -4.01 16.25 3.14
N SER A 69 -4.34 16.62 1.90
CA SER A 69 -3.62 17.67 1.19
C SER A 69 -3.81 19.03 1.86
N GLU A 70 -2.71 19.74 2.11
CA GLU A 70 -2.72 21.13 2.60
C GLU A 70 -3.35 22.10 1.59
N TYR A 71 -3.37 21.72 0.32
CA TYR A 71 -3.98 22.51 -0.76
C TYR A 71 -5.49 22.24 -0.92
N ALA A 72 -6.05 21.27 -0.18
CA ALA A 72 -7.46 20.92 -0.29
C ALA A 72 -8.35 21.94 0.41
N ARG A 73 -9.36 22.43 -0.31
CA ARG A 73 -10.41 23.26 0.28
C ARG A 73 -11.18 22.49 1.36
N ASP A 74 -11.66 23.18 2.39
CA ASP A 74 -12.35 22.60 3.55
C ASP A 74 -13.58 21.75 3.22
N ASP A 75 -14.19 21.98 2.06
CA ASP A 75 -15.39 21.29 1.55
C ASP A 75 -15.07 20.02 0.76
N VAL A 76 -13.81 19.80 0.38
CA VAL A 76 -13.39 18.62 -0.38
C VAL A 76 -13.12 17.45 0.57
N GLU A 77 -13.77 16.32 0.32
CA GLU A 77 -13.53 15.10 1.09
C GLU A 77 -12.18 14.46 0.76
N SER A 78 -11.43 14.07 1.79
CA SER A 78 -10.20 13.28 1.64
C SER A 78 -10.53 11.80 1.63
N TYR A 79 -10.19 11.09 0.55
CA TYR A 79 -10.33 9.63 0.49
C TYR A 79 -9.43 9.03 -0.59
N VAL A 80 -9.22 7.72 -0.46
CA VAL A 80 -8.69 6.86 -1.52
C VAL A 80 -9.70 5.74 -1.74
N ASP A 81 -10.06 5.51 -3.00
CA ASP A 81 -10.93 4.43 -3.43
C ASP A 81 -10.20 3.57 -4.46
N PHE A 82 -9.87 2.34 -4.08
CA PHE A 82 -8.99 1.45 -4.84
C PHE A 82 -9.69 0.14 -5.18
N TYR A 83 -9.72 -0.19 -6.47
CA TYR A 83 -10.39 -1.37 -7.01
C TYR A 83 -9.33 -2.33 -7.56
N PHE A 84 -9.49 -3.60 -7.27
CA PHE A 84 -8.58 -4.65 -7.72
C PHE A 84 -9.29 -5.99 -7.83
N SER A 85 -8.78 -6.87 -8.69
CA SER A 85 -9.20 -8.28 -8.72
C SER A 85 -8.21 -9.17 -7.99
N HIS A 86 -8.75 -10.19 -7.33
CA HIS A 86 -7.97 -11.22 -6.65
C HIS A 86 -8.73 -12.55 -6.70
N GLN A 87 -8.05 -13.61 -7.14
CA GLN A 87 -8.60 -14.98 -7.19
C GLN A 87 -9.99 -15.09 -7.87
N GLY A 88 -10.21 -14.32 -8.93
CA GLY A 88 -11.46 -14.35 -9.71
C GLY A 88 -12.63 -13.54 -9.11
N SER A 89 -12.42 -12.80 -8.01
CA SER A 89 -13.41 -11.85 -7.47
C SER A 89 -12.91 -10.41 -7.56
N ASN A 90 -13.86 -9.47 -7.63
CA ASN A 90 -13.59 -8.05 -7.65
C ASN A 90 -13.72 -7.48 -6.25
N TYR A 91 -12.74 -6.68 -5.85
CA TYR A 91 -12.71 -6.02 -4.57
C TYR A 91 -12.56 -4.52 -4.78
N HIS A 92 -13.14 -3.73 -3.88
CA HIS A 92 -12.77 -2.34 -3.75
C HIS A 92 -12.66 -1.94 -2.30
N ILE A 93 -11.73 -1.04 -2.00
CA ILE A 93 -11.52 -0.50 -0.66
C ILE A 93 -11.62 1.00 -0.73
N LYS A 94 -12.56 1.55 0.01
CA LYS A 94 -12.68 2.99 0.24
C LYS A 94 -12.20 3.32 1.63
N ARG A 95 -11.18 4.17 1.74
CA ARG A 95 -10.61 4.63 3.01
C ARG A 95 -10.50 6.15 3.01
N ASN A 96 -10.90 6.79 4.11
CA ASN A 96 -10.62 8.21 4.34
C ASN A 96 -9.70 8.38 5.56
N PRO A 97 -8.71 9.28 5.50
CA PRO A 97 -7.94 9.65 6.68
C PRO A 97 -8.81 10.44 7.67
N SER A 98 -8.28 10.68 8.87
CA SER A 98 -8.84 11.69 9.77
C SER A 98 -8.46 13.09 9.26
N TYR A 99 -9.40 14.02 9.26
CA TYR A 99 -9.13 15.41 8.89
C TYR A 99 -10.15 16.41 9.48
N GLN A 100 -9.77 17.68 9.52
CA GLN A 100 -10.69 18.77 9.86
C GLN A 100 -11.44 19.21 8.61
N ARG A 101 -12.76 19.31 8.71
CA ARG A 101 -13.62 19.95 7.68
C ARG A 101 -14.37 21.12 8.29
N LYS A 102 -14.73 22.10 7.47
CA LYS A 102 -15.62 23.18 7.93
C LYS A 102 -16.99 22.61 8.29
N LYS A 103 -17.60 23.09 9.37
CA LYS A 103 -18.95 22.67 9.74
C LYS A 103 -19.95 23.08 8.66
N LEU A 104 -20.91 22.18 8.36
CA LEU A 104 -22.02 22.46 7.44
C LEU A 104 -22.97 23.55 7.98
N ARG A 105 -22.97 23.76 9.31
CA ARG A 105 -23.76 24.78 10.00
C ARG A 105 -22.94 25.39 11.13
N GLY A 106 -22.97 26.72 11.24
CA GLY A 106 -22.23 27.49 12.25
C GLY A 106 -20.76 27.74 11.90
N GLU A 107 -20.02 28.34 12.83
CA GLU A 107 -18.59 28.62 12.71
C GLU A 107 -17.72 27.48 13.26
N GLY A 108 -16.51 27.34 12.71
CA GLY A 108 -15.50 26.40 13.15
C GLY A 108 -15.43 25.08 12.36
N TYR A 109 -14.59 24.17 12.85
CA TYR A 109 -14.24 22.91 12.21
C TYR A 109 -14.83 21.70 12.94
N ALA A 110 -15.04 20.61 12.20
CA ALA A 110 -15.42 19.30 12.72
C ALA A 110 -14.41 18.26 12.25
N THR A 111 -14.03 17.37 13.16
CA THR A 111 -13.17 16.23 12.85
C THR A 111 -13.97 15.15 12.12
N VAL A 112 -13.58 14.85 10.90
CA VAL A 112 -13.94 13.61 10.22
C VAL A 112 -13.00 12.53 10.72
N LYS A 113 -13.55 11.45 11.29
CA LYS A 113 -12.76 10.31 11.77
C LYS A 113 -12.30 9.45 10.58
N GLU A 114 -11.18 8.77 10.76
CA GLU A 114 -10.73 7.76 9.80
C GLU A 114 -11.80 6.65 9.66
N GLN A 115 -12.09 6.24 8.42
CA GLN A 115 -12.99 5.11 8.13
C GLN A 115 -12.41 4.28 6.99
N ALA A 116 -12.77 3.00 6.99
CA ALA A 116 -12.40 2.06 5.93
C ALA A 116 -13.56 1.09 5.70
N VAL A 117 -13.84 0.81 4.45
CA VAL A 117 -14.81 -0.22 4.02
C VAL A 117 -14.20 -1.02 2.89
N LEU A 118 -14.26 -2.35 3.02
CA LEU A 118 -13.89 -3.30 1.98
C LEU A 118 -15.18 -3.88 1.39
N TYR A 119 -15.24 -3.92 0.06
CA TYR A 119 -16.33 -4.46 -0.72
C TYR A 119 -15.86 -5.66 -1.52
N LYS A 120 -16.78 -6.59 -1.77
CA LYS A 120 -16.59 -7.72 -2.67
C LYS A 120 -17.76 -7.76 -3.65
N ASP A 121 -17.45 -7.77 -4.95
CA ASP A 121 -18.43 -7.88 -6.03
C ASP A 121 -19.56 -6.83 -5.96
N GLY A 122 -19.24 -5.64 -5.45
CA GLY A 122 -20.16 -4.50 -5.30
C GLY A 122 -20.86 -4.39 -3.94
N GLU A 123 -20.76 -5.40 -3.08
CA GLU A 123 -21.40 -5.39 -1.76
C GLU A 123 -20.40 -5.15 -0.63
N PRO A 124 -20.79 -4.43 0.45
CA PRO A 124 -19.92 -4.19 1.59
C PRO A 124 -19.63 -5.51 2.31
N LEU A 125 -18.36 -5.90 2.34
CA LEU A 125 -17.90 -7.13 2.99
C LEU A 125 -17.56 -6.88 4.47
N VAL A 126 -16.85 -5.78 4.76
CA VAL A 126 -16.43 -5.44 6.12
C VAL A 126 -16.15 -3.96 6.28
N GLU A 127 -16.51 -3.42 7.45
CA GLU A 127 -16.32 -2.01 7.80
C GLU A 127 -15.47 -1.84 9.07
N GLY A 128 -14.72 -0.75 9.13
CA GLY A 128 -13.92 -0.37 10.30
C GLY A 128 -12.46 -0.80 10.19
N LEU A 129 -11.57 0.08 10.66
CA LEU A 129 -10.13 0.04 10.41
C LEU A 129 -9.48 -1.32 10.71
N THR A 130 -9.66 -1.82 11.93
CA THR A 130 -9.04 -3.09 12.36
C THR A 130 -9.57 -4.28 11.57
N ARG A 131 -10.88 -4.31 11.32
CA ARG A 131 -11.52 -5.42 10.61
C ARG A 131 -11.14 -5.43 9.12
N VAL A 132 -11.11 -4.25 8.49
CA VAL A 132 -10.64 -4.11 7.10
C VAL A 132 -9.16 -4.48 6.99
N ASN A 133 -8.29 -3.99 7.87
CA ASN A 133 -6.87 -4.34 7.87
C ASN A 133 -6.65 -5.85 8.02
N GLY A 134 -7.40 -6.51 8.93
CA GLY A 134 -7.38 -7.95 9.10
C GLY A 134 -7.82 -8.68 7.84
N ALA A 135 -8.97 -8.31 7.29
CA ALA A 135 -9.50 -8.91 6.07
C ALA A 135 -8.57 -8.76 4.86
N VAL A 136 -7.90 -7.61 4.71
CA VAL A 136 -6.93 -7.40 3.62
C VAL A 136 -5.68 -8.27 3.81
N ARG A 137 -5.14 -8.37 5.03
CA ARG A 137 -4.03 -9.28 5.34
C ARG A 137 -4.40 -10.73 5.06
N ASP A 138 -5.60 -11.13 5.44
CA ASP A 138 -6.09 -12.49 5.21
C ASP A 138 -6.34 -12.77 3.73
N LEU A 139 -6.80 -11.77 2.97
CA LEU A 139 -7.06 -11.87 1.53
C LEU A 139 -5.75 -11.95 0.73
N LEU A 140 -4.83 -11.02 0.96
CA LEU A 140 -3.60 -10.90 0.16
C LEU A 140 -2.47 -11.79 0.68
N LYS A 141 -2.56 -12.27 1.93
CA LYS A 141 -1.52 -13.06 2.62
C LYS A 141 -0.17 -12.37 2.72
N ILE A 142 -0.18 -11.04 2.65
CA ILE A 142 0.99 -10.18 2.80
C ILE A 142 0.65 -9.00 3.69
N ASP A 143 1.59 -8.63 4.57
CA ASP A 143 1.48 -7.43 5.39
C ASP A 143 1.90 -6.16 4.63
N ASP A 144 1.82 -5.01 5.29
CA ASP A 144 2.09 -3.72 4.65
C ASP A 144 3.57 -3.53 4.29
N LYS A 145 4.48 -4.11 5.09
CA LYS A 145 5.92 -4.06 4.84
C LYS A 145 6.29 -4.94 3.65
N GLN A 146 5.73 -6.14 3.57
CA GLN A 146 5.85 -7.06 2.43
C GLN A 146 5.27 -6.44 1.16
N PHE A 147 4.08 -5.86 1.25
CA PHE A 147 3.46 -5.20 0.11
C PHE A 147 4.34 -4.08 -0.44
N LYS A 148 4.87 -3.20 0.43
CA LYS A 148 5.76 -2.10 0.00
C LYS A 148 7.01 -2.63 -0.70
N GLN A 149 7.67 -3.66 -0.16
CA GLN A 149 8.87 -4.24 -0.78
C GLN A 149 8.60 -4.89 -2.14
N ILE A 150 7.44 -5.55 -2.30
CA ILE A 150 7.07 -6.26 -3.54
C ILE A 150 6.53 -5.28 -4.59
N ALA A 151 5.64 -4.38 -4.20
CA ALA A 151 4.94 -3.46 -5.10
C ALA A 151 5.81 -2.27 -5.51
N MET A 152 6.67 -1.80 -4.60
CA MET A 152 7.68 -0.80 -4.88
C MET A 152 9.03 -1.49 -4.75
N ILE A 153 9.53 -2.10 -5.82
CA ILE A 153 10.91 -2.57 -5.79
C ILE A 153 11.76 -1.36 -5.43
N ALA A 154 12.49 -1.44 -4.31
CA ALA A 154 13.19 -0.29 -3.78
C ALA A 154 14.11 0.28 -4.85
N GLN A 155 13.99 1.58 -5.07
CA GLN A 155 14.77 2.29 -6.09
C GLN A 155 16.25 2.07 -5.79
N GLY A 156 16.93 1.27 -6.62
CA GLY A 156 18.33 0.85 -6.42
C GLY A 156 18.52 -0.62 -6.06
N GLU A 157 17.61 -1.25 -5.30
CA GLU A 157 17.71 -2.69 -4.97
C GLU A 157 17.47 -3.57 -6.18
N PHE A 158 16.59 -3.17 -7.11
CA PHE A 158 16.44 -3.88 -8.38
C PHE A 158 17.72 -3.82 -9.22
N TRP A 159 18.36 -2.65 -9.25
CA TRP A 159 19.61 -2.47 -9.98
C TRP A 159 20.74 -3.27 -9.34
N ALA A 160 20.78 -3.32 -8.00
CA ALA A 160 21.68 -4.19 -7.25
C ALA A 160 21.39 -5.67 -7.54
N LEU A 161 20.13 -6.10 -7.61
CA LEU A 161 19.73 -7.47 -7.95
C LEU A 161 20.23 -7.90 -9.33
N LEU A 162 20.07 -7.03 -10.35
CA LEU A 162 20.52 -7.28 -11.72
C LEU A 162 22.04 -7.47 -11.80
N ASN A 163 22.81 -6.70 -11.03
CA ASN A 163 24.27 -6.69 -11.06
C ASN A 163 24.94 -7.53 -9.96
N ALA A 164 24.17 -8.13 -9.05
CA ALA A 164 24.69 -8.89 -7.92
C ALA A 164 25.27 -10.26 -8.34
N LYS A 165 26.36 -10.65 -7.67
CA LYS A 165 26.87 -12.03 -7.67
C LYS A 165 25.86 -12.97 -6.99
N THR A 166 25.93 -14.27 -7.25
CA THR A 166 24.95 -15.28 -6.80
C THR A 166 24.59 -15.19 -5.31
N ASP A 167 25.59 -15.03 -4.43
CA ASP A 167 25.36 -14.97 -2.98
C ASP A 167 24.67 -13.66 -2.56
N GLN A 168 25.09 -12.54 -3.15
CA GLN A 168 24.48 -11.23 -2.92
C GLN A 168 23.04 -11.19 -3.46
N ARG A 169 22.82 -11.79 -4.64
CA ARG A 169 21.48 -11.91 -5.24
C ARG A 169 20.56 -12.70 -4.33
N THR A 170 21.05 -13.79 -3.75
CA THR A 170 20.29 -14.59 -2.79
C THR A 170 19.91 -13.78 -1.55
N GLU A 171 20.83 -12.95 -1.03
CA GLU A 171 20.51 -12.08 0.10
C GLU A 171 19.50 -10.97 -0.26
N ILE A 172 19.62 -10.35 -1.44
CA ILE A 172 18.65 -9.36 -1.92
C ILE A 172 17.26 -10.00 -2.12
N LEU A 173 17.18 -11.19 -2.73
CA LEU A 173 15.92 -11.92 -2.89
C LEU A 173 15.32 -12.32 -1.54
N ARG A 174 16.16 -12.69 -0.55
CA ARG A 174 15.69 -12.96 0.80
C ARG A 174 15.06 -11.74 1.44
N THR A 175 15.67 -10.57 1.28
CA THR A 175 15.11 -9.28 1.74
C THR A 175 13.80 -8.94 1.05
N ILE A 176 13.73 -9.09 -0.28
CA ILE A 176 12.53 -8.80 -1.09
C ILE A 176 11.37 -9.73 -0.73
N PHE A 177 11.64 -11.02 -0.53
CA PHE A 177 10.61 -12.02 -0.22
C PHE A 177 10.45 -12.32 1.27
N MET A 178 11.15 -11.58 2.13
CA MET A 178 11.17 -11.78 3.59
C MET A 178 11.43 -13.22 4.05
N THR A 179 12.35 -13.92 3.40
CA THR A 179 12.64 -15.34 3.71
C THR A 179 13.74 -15.53 4.77
N ASP A 180 14.15 -14.47 5.48
CA ASP A 180 15.17 -14.52 6.54
C ASP A 180 14.81 -15.51 7.66
N GLY A 181 13.52 -15.71 7.90
CA GLY A 181 13.03 -16.71 8.87
C GLY A 181 13.50 -18.13 8.55
N TYR A 182 13.54 -18.52 7.28
CA TYR A 182 13.99 -19.85 6.87
C TYR A 182 15.49 -20.02 7.10
N LYS A 183 16.29 -18.98 6.84
CA LYS A 183 17.73 -18.97 7.13
C LYS A 183 17.99 -19.15 8.62
N ASN A 184 17.20 -18.50 9.48
CA ASN A 184 17.29 -18.68 10.92
C ASN A 184 16.91 -20.09 11.38
N ILE A 185 15.93 -20.73 10.73
CA ILE A 185 15.59 -22.13 10.99
C ILE A 185 16.74 -23.04 10.59
N GLU A 186 17.32 -22.84 9.40
CA GLU A 186 18.48 -23.59 8.91
C GLU A 186 19.67 -23.51 9.88
N PHE A 187 20.01 -22.30 10.34
CA PHE A 187 21.05 -22.09 11.35
C PHE A 187 20.77 -22.87 12.64
N LYS A 188 19.55 -22.77 13.19
CA LYS A 188 19.17 -23.49 14.41
C LYS A 188 19.22 -25.01 14.25
N LEU A 189 18.84 -25.53 13.08
CA LEU A 189 18.90 -26.96 12.79
C LEU A 189 20.35 -27.44 12.64
N LYS A 190 21.21 -26.62 12.03
CA LYS A 190 22.64 -26.91 11.90
C LYS A 190 23.35 -26.93 13.25
N ASP A 191 23.11 -25.93 14.11
CA ASP A 191 23.65 -25.88 15.48
C ASP A 191 23.25 -27.13 16.28
N ARG A 192 21.99 -27.57 16.15
CA ARG A 192 21.53 -28.83 16.78
C ARG A 192 22.28 -30.04 16.23
N LEU A 193 22.43 -30.15 14.91
CA LEU A 193 23.16 -31.26 14.29
C LEU A 193 24.61 -31.33 14.76
N ASP A 194 25.29 -30.18 14.82
CA ASP A 194 26.68 -30.08 15.23
C ASP A 194 26.84 -30.41 16.72
N SER A 195 25.89 -30.00 17.57
CA SER A 195 25.88 -30.37 19.00
C SER A 195 25.69 -31.87 19.23
N VAL A 196 24.92 -32.55 18.38
CA VAL A 196 24.71 -34.01 18.44
C VAL A 196 25.93 -34.77 17.91
N ARG A 197 26.71 -34.19 17.00
CA ARG A 197 27.93 -34.81 16.46
C ARG A 197 29.16 -34.65 17.35
N ALA A 198 29.15 -33.67 18.25
CA ALA A 198 30.26 -33.34 19.14
C ALA A 198 30.16 -34.03 20.52
N GLY A 199 29.03 -34.66 20.85
CA GLY A 199 28.83 -35.50 22.04
C GLY A 199 28.83 -36.98 21.69
#